data_AF-A0A960JRS3-F1
#
_entry.id   AF-A0A960JRS3-F1
#
_cell.length_a   1.000
_cell.length_b   1.000
_cell.length_c   1.000
_cell.angle_alpha   90.00
_cell.angle_beta   90.00
_cell.angle_gamma   90.00
#
_symmetry.space_group_name_H-M   'P 1'
#
loop_
_entity.id
_entity.type
_entity.pdbx_description
1 polymer ?
#
loop_
_entity_poly.entity_id
_entity_poly.type
_entity_poly.pdbx_seq_one_letter_code
_entity_poly.pdbx_strand_id
1 'polypeptide(L)' 'MTALSPRPEVTPDVDGVACVRFDLTTVIVNWNTVDLLDACIDSVRSEVPEGLTHQLVVVDNDSSDGSAAWL' A
#
# COMPACT_ATOMS: atom_id res chain seq x y z
N MET A 1 -16.01 -15.64 10.75
CA MET A 1 -16.03 -16.27 9.41
C MET A 1 -15.54 -15.22 8.42
N THR A 2 -14.23 -15.07 8.29
CA THR A 2 -13.66 -14.22 7.24
C THR A 2 -13.55 -15.10 6.02
N ALA A 3 -14.33 -14.81 4.98
CA ALA A 3 -14.14 -15.44 3.69
C ALA A 3 -12.68 -15.19 3.28
N LEU A 4 -11.94 -16.25 2.95
CA LEU A 4 -10.70 -16.11 2.19
C LEU A 4 -11.01 -15.22 0.99
N SER A 5 -10.21 -14.17 0.78
CA SER A 5 -10.31 -13.33 -0.40
C SER A 5 -10.40 -14.22 -1.66
N PRO A 6 -11.22 -13.85 -2.66
CA PRO A 6 -11.27 -14.59 -3.91
C PRO A 6 -9.84 -14.73 -4.46
N ARG A 7 -9.52 -15.90 -5.01
CA ARG A 7 -8.24 -16.11 -5.73
C ARG A 7 -8.09 -14.96 -6.74
N PRO A 8 -6.87 -14.42 -6.92
CA PRO A 8 -6.65 -13.38 -7.92
C PRO A 8 -7.16 -13.90 -9.27
N GLU A 9 -8.06 -13.15 -9.89
CA GLU A 9 -8.55 -13.45 -11.23
C GLU A 9 -7.36 -13.38 -12.20
N VAL A 10 -7.06 -14.51 -12.84
CA VAL A 10 -6.03 -14.58 -13.87
C VAL A 10 -6.63 -13.98 -15.15
N THR A 11 -6.50 -12.68 -15.32
CA THR A 11 -6.76 -12.04 -16.62
C THR A 11 -5.59 -12.33 -17.56
N PRO A 12 -5.82 -12.76 -18.80
CA PRO A 12 -4.73 -12.97 -19.76
C PRO A 12 -4.01 -11.65 -20.02
N ASP A 13 -2.67 -11.67 -19.89
CA ASP A 13 -1.82 -10.52 -20.17
C ASP A 13 -1.54 -10.37 -21.69
N VAL A 14 -1.06 -9.21 -22.13
CA VAL A 14 -0.94 -8.82 -23.55
C VAL A 14 0.07 -9.68 -24.34
N ASP A 15 0.93 -10.42 -23.63
CA ASP A 15 2.02 -11.23 -24.22
C ASP A 15 1.92 -12.75 -23.92
N GLY A 16 0.81 -13.23 -23.35
CA GLY A 16 0.60 -14.68 -23.12
C GLY A 16 1.43 -15.30 -21.98
N VAL A 17 2.12 -14.47 -21.18
CA VAL A 17 2.79 -14.90 -19.95
C VAL A 17 1.83 -14.75 -18.78
N ALA A 18 1.45 -15.86 -18.14
CA ALA A 18 0.64 -15.84 -16.93
C ALA A 18 1.47 -15.30 -15.74
N CYS A 19 1.35 -14.00 -15.47
CA CYS A 19 1.79 -13.38 -14.23
C CYS A 19 0.61 -13.44 -13.23
N VAL A 20 0.83 -14.01 -12.03
CA VAL A 20 -0.16 -13.90 -10.96
C VAL A 20 -0.13 -12.45 -10.49
N ARG A 21 -1.19 -11.68 -10.80
CA ARG A 21 -1.36 -10.35 -10.21
C ARG A 21 -1.70 -10.55 -8.73
N PHE A 22 -0.76 -10.23 -7.87
CA PHE A 22 -1.01 -10.18 -6.43
C PHE A 22 -1.47 -8.77 -6.06
N ASP A 23 -2.37 -8.69 -5.09
CA ASP A 23 -2.66 -7.42 -4.43
C ASP A 23 -1.62 -7.19 -3.33
N LEU A 24 -1.06 -6.00 -3.28
CA LEU A 24 -0.10 -5.58 -2.26
C LEU A 24 -0.72 -4.46 -1.41
N THR A 25 -0.89 -4.72 -0.11
CA THR A 25 -1.25 -3.69 0.86
C THR A 25 -0.03 -3.35 1.71
N THR A 26 0.42 -2.10 1.65
CA THR A 26 1.45 -1.57 2.57
C THR A 26 0.76 -0.82 3.69
N VAL A 27 1.08 -1.17 4.95
CA VAL A 27 0.57 -0.47 6.13
C VAL A 27 1.72 0.29 6.80
N ILE A 28 1.63 1.62 6.83
CA ILE A 28 2.54 2.48 7.58
C ILE A 28 1.87 2.80 8.92
N VAL A 29 2.47 2.37 10.02
CA VAL A 29 2.07 2.82 11.35
C VAL A 29 2.89 4.06 11.70
N ASN A 30 2.23 5.20 11.82
CA ASN A 30 2.83 6.50 12.10
C ASN A 30 2.70 6.86 13.58
N TRP A 31 3.78 7.36 14.19
CA TRP A 31 3.74 8.00 15.50
C TRP A 31 4.81 9.10 15.58
N ASN A 32 4.37 10.35 15.61
CA ASN A 32 5.23 11.53 15.72
C ASN A 32 6.36 11.62 14.67
N THR A 33 6.02 11.46 13.37
CA THR A 33 6.97 11.58 12.26
C THR A 33 6.60 12.62 11.19
N VAL A 34 6.01 13.76 11.56
CA VAL A 34 5.56 14.82 10.63
C VAL A 34 6.61 15.23 9.59
N ASP A 35 7.89 15.29 9.97
CA ASP A 35 8.98 15.68 9.07
C ASP A 35 9.42 14.57 8.09
N LEU A 36 8.96 13.32 8.29
CA LEU A 36 9.37 12.14 7.51
C LEU A 36 8.21 11.45 6.79
N LEU A 37 6.97 11.63 7.27
CA LEU A 37 5.81 10.89 6.80
C LEU A 37 5.55 11.10 5.32
N ASP A 38 5.70 12.35 4.86
CA ASP A 38 5.55 12.75 3.46
C ASP A 38 6.55 11.99 2.56
N ALA A 39 7.83 12.03 2.90
CA ALA A 39 8.90 11.34 2.17
C ALA A 39 8.75 9.81 2.22
N CYS A 40 8.22 9.26 3.31
CA CYS A 40 7.94 7.83 3.44
C CYS A 40 6.82 7.39 2.48
N ILE A 41 5.72 8.14 2.43
CA ILE A 41 4.60 7.87 1.53
C ILE A 41 5.05 7.95 0.07
N ASP A 42 5.82 8.97 -0.28
CA ASP A 42 6.35 9.14 -1.64
C ASP A 42 7.27 7.99 -2.03
N SER A 43 8.18 7.57 -1.13
CA SER A 43 9.07 6.42 -1.34
C SER A 43 8.28 5.12 -1.59
N VAL A 44 7.25 4.85 -0.78
CA VAL A 44 6.43 3.65 -0.97
C VAL A 44 5.67 3.70 -2.30
N ARG A 45 5.16 4.87 -2.69
CA ARG A 45 4.44 5.06 -3.97
C ARG A 45 5.36 4.94 -5.19
N SER A 46 6.61 5.36 -5.10
CA SER A 46 7.56 5.29 -6.22
C SER A 46 8.09 3.88 -6.47
N GLU A 47 8.04 3.00 -5.46
CA GLU A 47 8.62 1.65 -5.52
C GLU A 47 7.58 0.54 -5.71
N VAL A 48 6.36 0.88 -6.16
CA VAL A 48 5.31 -0.12 -6.43
C VAL A 48 5.69 -0.97 -7.65
N PRO A 49 5.83 -2.30 -7.50
CA PRO A 49 6.16 -3.17 -8.63
C PRO A 49 5.08 -3.15 -9.71
N GLU A 50 5.50 -3.15 -10.98
CA GLU A 50 4.58 -3.26 -12.11
C GLU A 50 3.75 -4.55 -12.04
N GLY A 51 2.48 -4.46 -12.45
CA GLY A 51 1.57 -5.61 -12.48
C GLY A 51 0.89 -5.95 -11.14
N LEU A 52 1.16 -5.21 -10.06
CA LEU A 52 0.44 -5.34 -8.79
C LEU A 52 -0.64 -4.26 -8.63
N THR A 53 -1.77 -4.64 -8.05
CA THR A 53 -2.70 -3.66 -7.47
C THR A 53 -2.14 -3.24 -6.10
N HIS A 54 -1.87 -1.96 -5.89
CA HIS A 54 -1.30 -1.47 -4.63
C HIS A 54 -2.30 -0.65 -3.82
N GLN A 55 -2.35 -0.92 -2.52
CA GLN A 55 -3.09 -0.14 -1.53
C GLN A 55 -2.12 0.34 -0.44
N LEU A 56 -2.13 1.64 -0.15
CA LEU A 56 -1.39 2.21 0.96
C LEU A 56 -2.37 2.59 2.08
N VAL A 57 -2.12 2.10 3.29
CA VAL A 57 -2.87 2.45 4.50
C VAL A 57 -1.91 3.09 5.49
N VAL A 58 -2.24 4.30 5.95
CA VAL A 58 -1.51 4.94 7.04
C VAL A 58 -2.37 4.90 8.29
N VAL A 59 -1.81 4.40 9.38
CA VAL A 59 -2.45 4.34 10.69
C VAL A 59 -1.71 5.29 11.60
N ASP A 60 -2.36 6.38 11.99
CA ASP A 60 -1.84 7.25 13.05
C ASP A 60 -2.07 6.60 14.42
N ASN A 61 -1.02 6.54 15.24
CA ASN A 61 -1.03 5.95 16.57
C ASN A 61 -1.02 7.04 17.67
N ASP A 62 -1.99 7.96 17.59
CA ASP A 62 -2.17 9.07 18.54
C ASP A 62 -0.98 10.04 18.54
N SER A 63 -0.62 10.53 17.34
CA SER A 63 0.45 11.51 17.19
C SER A 63 0.03 12.89 17.72
N SER A 64 1.01 13.62 18.27
CA SER A 64 0.85 14.98 18.82
C SER A 64 1.72 16.03 18.12
N ASP A 65 2.47 15.62 17.11
CA ASP A 65 3.38 16.48 16.34
C ASP A 65 2.73 17.14 15.11
N GLY A 66 1.44 16.91 14.89
CA GLY A 66 0.69 17.43 13.74
C GLY A 66 0.64 16.50 12.53
N SER A 67 1.35 15.36 12.53
CA SER A 67 1.30 14.38 11.44
C SER A 67 -0.11 13.84 11.19
N ALA A 68 -0.91 13.67 12.24
CA ALA A 68 -2.32 13.27 12.13
C ALA A 68 -3.21 14.30 11.42
N ALA A 69 -2.91 15.60 11.53
CA ALA A 69 -3.67 16.66 10.86
C ALA A 69 -3.22 16.89 9.41
N TRP A 70 -2.02 16.39 9.08
CA TRP A 70 -1.46 16.43 7.74
C TRP A 70 -2.02 15.30 6.84
N LEU A 71 -2.33 14.12 7.43
CA LEU A 71 -2.97 12.97 6.76
C LEU A 71 -4.40 13.25 6.28
#